data_AF-W9I3U8-F1
#
_entry.id   AF-W9I3U8-F1
#
_cell.length_a   1.000
_cell.length_b   1.000
_cell.length_c   1.000
_cell.angle_alpha   90.00
_cell.angle_beta   90.00
_cell.angle_gamma   90.00
#
_symmetry.space_group_name_H-M   'P 1'
#
loop_
_entity.id
_entity.type
_entity.pdbx_description
1 polymer ?
#
loop_
_entity_poly.entity_id
_entity_poly.type
_entity_poly.pdbx_seq_one_letter_code
_entity_poly.pdbx_strand_id
1 'polypeptide(L)'
;MAPRNCQAGGDTITKGSDSKVPELSGTTTPGKAEPKLTIVCADPTISRKTYKQRLALATSSQGSLFSLFRHFYQPFLILFSVPGVFYMSLVYGGMMVASNVIVTTVSNWMTREPYNFDADQIGLMSLAPFIGSSLGTLISGPLSDWLILFLAKRNHGTYEPEMRLWIIAVFAPFVPIGMILFGVGLNSGWPWPILVIGYGMCSFGTAPAGTIAQTYITDAYTEIVGDAMFAVTFTRNICSTTFTFALPPWIAAAGLQNVFITMGVLITAILFGSGIFVAFGKRFRYRYRKTYRKFVARQFDAQAI
;
A
#
# COMPACT_ATOMS: atom_id res chain seq x y z
N MET A 1 33.36 5.27 -5.97
CA MET A 1 34.23 5.42 -7.15
C MET A 1 33.53 6.38 -8.09
N ALA A 2 34.18 7.44 -8.56
CA ALA A 2 33.55 8.48 -9.40
C ALA A 2 32.98 7.88 -10.70
N PRO A 3 31.87 8.41 -11.26
CA PRO A 3 31.36 7.92 -12.54
C PRO A 3 32.33 8.33 -13.65
N ARG A 4 32.89 7.35 -14.36
CA ARG A 4 33.71 7.59 -15.55
C ARG A 4 32.80 8.10 -16.66
N ASN A 5 33.11 9.29 -17.20
CA ASN A 5 32.60 9.75 -18.48
C ASN A 5 33.05 8.75 -19.56
N CYS A 6 32.10 8.16 -20.29
CA CYS A 6 32.42 7.45 -21.52
C CYS A 6 32.87 8.48 -22.57
N GLN A 7 34.18 8.59 -22.79
CA GLN A 7 34.72 9.25 -23.97
C GLN A 7 34.46 8.38 -25.19
N ALA A 8 33.97 9.01 -26.26
CA ALA A 8 33.84 8.42 -27.57
C ALA A 8 35.24 8.06 -28.11
N GLY A 9 35.53 6.75 -28.15
CA GLY A 9 36.63 6.19 -28.94
C GLY A 9 36.02 5.61 -30.20
N GLY A 10 36.42 6.17 -31.35
CA GLY A 10 36.01 5.65 -32.65
C GLY A 10 36.58 4.26 -32.88
N ASP A 11 35.76 3.39 -33.46
CA ASP A 11 36.23 2.44 -34.46
C ASP A 11 35.05 1.92 -35.28
N THR A 12 35.33 1.84 -36.57
CA THR A 12 34.54 1.45 -37.73
C THR A 12 33.54 0.32 -37.54
N ILE A 13 32.26 0.55 -37.89
CA ILE A 13 31.38 -0.48 -38.45
C ILE A 13 30.77 0.04 -39.76
N THR A 14 30.94 -0.80 -40.78
CA THR A 14 30.62 -0.68 -42.20
C THR A 14 29.13 -0.54 -42.51
N LYS A 15 28.88 0.21 -43.60
CA LYS A 15 27.61 0.52 -44.29
C LYS A 15 26.59 -0.63 -44.38
N GLY A 16 25.31 -0.25 -44.29
CA GLY A 16 24.18 -1.04 -44.79
C GLY A 16 22.83 -0.30 -44.78
N SER A 17 22.53 0.36 -45.91
CA SER A 17 21.19 0.61 -46.49
C SER A 17 20.19 1.58 -45.83
N ASP A 18 20.12 2.77 -46.43
CA ASP A 18 18.94 3.57 -46.84
C ASP A 18 17.71 3.67 -45.93
N SER A 19 17.45 4.89 -45.43
CA SER A 19 16.24 5.67 -45.75
C SER A 19 16.34 7.11 -45.20
N LYS A 20 16.14 8.09 -46.10
CA LYS A 20 16.30 9.55 -45.95
C LYS A 20 15.57 10.18 -44.74
N VAL A 21 16.28 11.07 -44.04
CA VAL A 21 15.69 12.14 -43.23
C VAL A 21 15.92 13.47 -43.99
N PRO A 22 14.91 14.34 -44.19
CA PRO A 22 15.16 15.66 -44.74
C PRO A 22 15.79 16.58 -43.69
N GLU A 23 16.93 17.17 -44.03
CA GLU A 23 17.52 18.32 -43.36
C GLU A 23 16.55 19.50 -43.38
N LEU A 24 16.29 20.10 -42.22
CA LEU A 24 15.83 21.48 -42.12
C LEU A 24 16.80 22.24 -41.21
N SER A 25 17.54 23.14 -41.84
CA SER A 25 18.52 24.04 -41.21
C SER A 25 17.86 25.03 -40.24
N GLY A 26 18.47 25.13 -39.05
CA GLY A 26 18.85 26.37 -38.38
C GLY A 26 17.77 27.27 -37.79
N THR A 27 17.73 27.40 -36.46
CA THR A 27 17.79 28.71 -35.79
C THR A 27 18.30 28.56 -34.35
N THR A 28 19.36 29.28 -34.03
CA THR A 28 19.99 29.37 -32.71
C THR A 28 19.15 30.28 -31.79
N THR A 29 18.79 29.84 -30.59
CA THR A 29 18.45 30.75 -29.47
C THR A 29 18.79 30.08 -28.12
N PRO A 30 19.49 30.76 -27.20
CA PRO A 30 20.03 30.13 -25.99
C PRO A 30 19.04 30.19 -24.81
N GLY A 31 19.05 29.17 -23.95
CA GLY A 31 18.54 29.29 -22.58
C GLY A 31 17.22 28.55 -22.28
N LYS A 32 17.28 27.23 -22.19
CA LYS A 32 16.41 26.46 -21.29
C LYS A 32 17.16 25.20 -20.87
N ALA A 33 17.43 25.06 -19.57
CA ALA A 33 18.03 23.86 -19.02
C ALA A 33 17.11 22.69 -19.33
N GLU A 34 17.52 21.84 -20.28
CA GLU A 34 16.80 20.62 -20.60
C GLU A 34 16.70 19.75 -19.34
N PRO A 35 15.55 19.12 -19.08
CA PRO A 35 15.46 18.13 -18.02
C PRO A 35 16.45 17.03 -18.38
N LYS A 36 17.49 16.84 -17.55
CA LYS A 36 18.39 15.69 -17.66
C LYS A 36 17.55 14.42 -17.57
N LEU A 37 17.14 13.88 -18.72
CA LEU A 37 16.64 12.53 -18.81
C LEU A 37 17.80 11.64 -18.34
N THR A 38 17.65 11.00 -17.20
CA THR A 38 18.56 9.93 -16.81
C THR A 38 18.31 8.78 -17.79
N ILE A 39 19.02 8.80 -18.92
CA ILE A 39 19.07 7.66 -19.83
C ILE A 39 19.74 6.55 -19.02
N VAL A 40 18.93 5.60 -18.55
CA VAL A 40 19.44 4.36 -17.98
C VAL A 40 20.05 3.59 -19.13
N CYS A 41 21.33 3.83 -19.41
CA CYS A 41 22.10 3.03 -20.34
C CYS A 41 22.10 1.61 -19.78
N ALA A 42 21.31 0.72 -20.38
CA ALA A 42 21.38 -0.69 -20.08
C ALA A 42 22.81 -1.14 -20.39
N ASP A 43 23.55 -1.59 -19.38
CA ASP A 43 24.92 -2.02 -19.55
C ASP A 43 24.94 -3.23 -20.51
N PRO A 44 25.52 -3.10 -21.72
CA PRO A 44 25.52 -4.17 -22.70
C PRO A 44 26.44 -5.33 -22.29
N THR A 45 27.23 -5.19 -21.22
CA THR A 45 28.09 -6.25 -20.68
C THR A 45 27.32 -7.30 -19.87
N ILE A 46 26.09 -7.00 -19.45
CA ILE A 46 25.24 -7.93 -18.69
C ILE A 46 24.57 -8.91 -19.66
N SER A 47 25.20 -10.06 -19.87
CA SER A 47 24.63 -11.14 -20.68
C SER A 47 23.26 -11.57 -20.12
N ARG A 48 22.20 -11.39 -20.93
CA ARG A 48 20.84 -11.75 -20.52
C ARG A 48 20.76 -13.25 -20.26
N LYS A 49 20.51 -13.63 -19.00
CA LYS A 49 20.25 -15.02 -18.59
C LYS A 49 19.22 -15.67 -19.52
N THR A 50 19.52 -16.88 -19.98
CA THR A 50 18.64 -17.71 -20.82
C THR A 50 17.30 -17.96 -20.11
N TYR A 51 16.21 -18.16 -20.86
CA TYR A 51 14.85 -18.35 -20.30
C TYR A 51 14.81 -19.39 -19.16
N LYS A 52 15.51 -20.53 -19.30
CA LYS A 52 15.63 -21.57 -18.26
C LYS A 52 16.41 -21.11 -17.02
N GLN A 53 17.40 -20.23 -17.17
CA GLN A 53 18.15 -19.65 -16.05
C GLN A 53 17.37 -18.53 -15.34
N ARG A 54 16.40 -17.90 -16.01
CA ARG A 54 15.44 -16.96 -15.38
C ARG A 54 14.38 -17.69 -14.55
N LEU A 55 14.03 -18.91 -14.98
CA LEU A 55 13.11 -19.82 -14.28
C LEU A 55 13.78 -20.66 -13.20
N ALA A 56 15.05 -20.42 -12.88
CA ALA A 56 15.75 -21.17 -11.85
C ALA A 56 15.06 -20.97 -10.48
N LEU A 57 14.53 -22.04 -9.91
CA LEU A 57 13.80 -22.05 -8.63
C LEU A 57 14.65 -21.61 -7.43
N ALA A 58 15.97 -21.78 -7.53
CA ALA A 58 16.91 -21.34 -6.53
C ALA A 58 17.97 -20.48 -7.20
N THR A 59 17.95 -19.18 -6.88
CA THR A 59 19.07 -18.29 -7.20
C THR A 59 19.95 -18.20 -5.95
N SER A 60 21.15 -18.77 -6.02
CA SER A 60 22.14 -18.59 -4.96
C SER A 60 22.63 -17.15 -4.99
N SER A 61 22.12 -16.33 -4.07
CA SER A 61 22.64 -14.99 -3.82
C SER A 61 23.99 -15.14 -3.10
N GLN A 62 25.06 -14.55 -3.63
CA GLN A 62 26.39 -14.57 -3.03
C GLN A 62 26.49 -13.65 -1.78
N GLY A 63 25.54 -13.78 -0.86
CA GLY A 63 25.52 -13.05 0.40
C GLY A 63 26.01 -13.92 1.56
N SER A 64 26.87 -13.38 2.41
CA SER A 64 27.17 -13.99 3.72
C SER A 64 25.90 -14.11 4.58
N LEU A 65 25.78 -15.17 5.38
CA LEU A 65 24.65 -15.39 6.30
C LEU A 65 24.41 -14.18 7.22
N PHE A 66 25.46 -13.48 7.63
CA PHE A 66 25.35 -12.25 8.42
C PHE A 66 24.64 -11.11 7.65
N SER A 67 24.86 -11.02 6.33
CA SER A 67 24.12 -10.08 5.49
C SER A 67 22.64 -10.46 5.41
N LEU A 68 22.33 -11.75 5.32
CA LEU A 68 20.96 -12.25 5.28
C LEU A 68 20.21 -11.92 6.60
N PHE A 69 20.81 -12.21 7.76
CA PHE A 69 20.25 -11.84 9.06
C PHE A 69 20.03 -10.33 9.21
N ARG A 70 20.97 -9.51 8.69
CA ARG A 70 20.80 -8.05 8.68
C ARG A 70 19.57 -7.63 7.87
N HIS A 71 19.34 -8.22 6.71
CA HIS A 71 18.17 -7.93 5.88
C HIS A 71 16.87 -8.41 6.51
N PHE A 72 16.90 -9.48 7.32
CA PHE A 72 15.73 -9.92 8.07
C PHE A 72 15.28 -8.89 9.12
N TYR A 73 16.22 -8.23 9.80
CA TYR A 73 15.91 -7.23 10.83
C TYR A 73 15.69 -5.80 10.29
N GLN A 74 16.16 -5.51 9.08
CA GLN A 74 16.08 -4.19 8.46
C GLN A 74 14.64 -3.64 8.29
N PRO A 75 13.64 -4.44 7.86
CA PRO A 75 12.24 -4.02 7.81
C PRO A 75 11.69 -3.55 9.17
N PHE A 76 12.03 -4.25 10.25
CA PHE A 76 11.61 -3.87 11.60
C PHE A 76 12.21 -2.54 12.03
N LEU A 77 13.48 -2.30 11.70
CA LEU A 77 14.12 -1.01 11.98
C LEU A 77 13.46 0.11 11.17
N ILE A 78 13.13 -0.11 9.90
CA ILE A 78 12.46 0.88 9.04
C ILE A 78 11.07 1.21 9.61
N LEU A 79 10.34 0.20 10.09
CA LEU A 79 9.02 0.37 10.71
C LEU A 79 9.07 1.37 11.86
N PHE A 80 9.99 1.22 12.82
CA PHE A 80 10.06 2.13 13.98
C PHE A 80 10.83 3.42 13.69
N SER A 81 11.74 3.42 12.73
CA SER A 81 12.58 4.59 12.42
C SER A 81 11.89 5.61 11.52
N VAL A 82 10.91 5.17 10.72
CA VAL A 82 10.22 6.02 9.75
C VAL A 82 8.74 6.11 10.14
N PRO A 83 8.30 7.22 10.77
CA PRO A 83 6.94 7.32 11.30
C PRO A 83 5.87 7.23 10.20
N GLY A 84 6.21 7.57 8.95
CA GLY A 84 5.29 7.40 7.83
C GLY A 84 5.02 5.93 7.49
N VAL A 85 6.04 5.06 7.57
CA VAL A 85 5.85 3.62 7.34
C VAL A 85 5.05 3.02 8.51
N PHE A 86 5.39 3.40 9.75
CA PHE A 86 4.63 3.00 10.94
C PHE A 86 3.15 3.38 10.82
N TYR A 87 2.87 4.64 10.53
CA TYR A 87 1.51 5.15 10.43
C TYR A 87 0.70 4.42 9.34
N MET A 88 1.27 4.23 8.15
CA MET A 88 0.59 3.49 7.08
C MET A 88 0.39 2.01 7.42
N SER A 89 1.32 1.41 8.17
CA SER A 89 1.14 0.05 8.66
C SER A 89 -0.02 -0.08 9.65
N LEU A 90 -0.24 0.94 10.50
CA LEU A 90 -1.39 1.00 11.41
C LEU A 90 -2.70 1.20 10.66
N VAL A 91 -2.74 2.07 9.66
CA VAL A 91 -3.93 2.26 8.81
C VAL A 91 -4.28 0.96 8.10
N TYR A 92 -3.30 0.34 7.43
CA TYR A 92 -3.55 -0.90 6.69
C TYR A 92 -3.89 -2.08 7.59
N GLY A 93 -3.20 -2.21 8.73
CA GLY A 93 -3.52 -3.18 9.76
C GLY A 93 -4.93 -2.97 10.33
N GLY A 94 -5.32 -1.73 10.62
CA GLY A 94 -6.65 -1.38 11.10
C GLY A 94 -7.76 -1.75 10.12
N MET A 95 -7.59 -1.46 8.82
CA MET A 95 -8.55 -1.86 7.78
C MET A 95 -8.74 -3.39 7.71
N MET A 96 -7.65 -4.13 7.92
CA MET A 96 -7.67 -5.59 7.93
C MET A 96 -8.27 -6.18 9.19
N VAL A 97 -8.01 -5.56 10.35
CA VAL A 97 -8.68 -5.91 11.61
C VAL A 97 -10.18 -5.69 11.47
N ALA A 98 -10.62 -4.53 10.96
CA ALA A 98 -12.03 -4.21 10.74
C ALA A 98 -12.73 -5.30 9.89
N SER A 99 -12.07 -5.70 8.80
CA SER A 99 -12.62 -6.73 7.89
C SER A 99 -12.65 -8.12 8.56
N ASN A 100 -11.56 -8.54 9.22
CA ASN A 100 -11.47 -9.86 9.84
C ASN A 100 -12.37 -10.02 11.07
N VAL A 101 -12.59 -8.95 11.85
CA VAL A 101 -13.50 -8.98 12.99
C VAL A 101 -14.93 -9.30 12.54
N ILE A 102 -15.39 -8.69 11.44
CA ILE A 102 -16.73 -8.99 10.90
C ILE A 102 -16.79 -10.44 10.40
N VAL A 103 -15.83 -10.87 9.59
CA VAL A 103 -15.74 -12.28 9.09
C VAL A 103 -15.80 -13.26 10.26
N THR A 104 -14.96 -13.06 11.27
CA THR A 104 -14.87 -13.93 12.45
C THR A 104 -16.19 -13.94 13.22
N THR A 105 -16.84 -12.79 13.33
CA THR A 105 -18.12 -12.67 14.06
C THR A 105 -19.26 -13.37 13.32
N VAL A 106 -19.33 -13.23 12.00
CA VAL A 106 -20.32 -13.94 11.18
C VAL A 106 -20.22 -15.45 11.41
N SER A 107 -19.02 -16.02 11.34
CA SER A 107 -18.83 -17.47 11.51
C SER A 107 -19.13 -17.98 12.94
N ASN A 108 -18.95 -17.16 13.97
CA ASN A 108 -19.09 -17.60 15.37
C ASN A 108 -20.45 -17.28 16.01
N TRP A 109 -21.10 -16.18 15.60
CA TRP A 109 -22.36 -15.71 16.22
C TRP A 109 -23.58 -15.90 15.33
N MET A 110 -23.45 -15.88 14.01
CA MET A 110 -24.63 -16.06 13.13
C MET A 110 -25.09 -17.52 13.01
N THR A 111 -24.26 -18.47 13.48
CA THR A 111 -24.63 -19.88 13.68
C THR A 111 -25.54 -20.11 14.89
N ARG A 112 -25.70 -19.11 15.77
CA ARG A 112 -26.51 -19.20 16.99
C ARG A 112 -27.87 -18.52 16.78
N GLU A 113 -28.79 -18.78 17.70
CA GLU A 113 -30.06 -18.06 17.79
C GLU A 113 -29.78 -16.55 17.87
N PRO A 114 -30.47 -15.67 17.11
CA PRO A 114 -31.77 -15.80 16.44
C PRO A 114 -31.77 -16.16 14.93
N TYR A 115 -30.61 -16.37 14.29
CA TYR A 115 -30.57 -16.63 12.83
C TYR A 115 -30.38 -18.10 12.46
N ASN A 116 -29.67 -18.87 13.30
CA ASN A 116 -29.39 -20.30 13.07
C ASN A 116 -28.96 -20.60 11.61
N PHE A 117 -28.04 -19.78 11.07
CA PHE A 117 -27.59 -19.94 9.70
C PHE A 117 -26.73 -21.20 9.55
N ASP A 118 -26.99 -21.97 8.50
CA ASP A 118 -26.16 -23.12 8.13
C ASP A 118 -24.85 -22.65 7.44
N ALA A 119 -23.90 -23.58 7.27
CA ALA A 119 -22.56 -23.26 6.77
C ALA A 119 -22.60 -22.72 5.33
N ASP A 120 -23.55 -23.18 4.52
CA ASP A 120 -23.78 -22.72 3.15
C ASP A 120 -24.25 -21.24 3.12
N GLN A 121 -25.16 -20.86 4.02
CA GLN A 121 -25.70 -19.51 4.16
C GLN A 121 -24.63 -18.54 4.64
N ILE A 122 -23.77 -18.95 5.57
CA ILE A 122 -22.61 -18.16 6.01
C ILE A 122 -21.62 -17.95 4.86
N GLY A 123 -21.39 -18.99 4.05
CA GLY A 123 -20.61 -18.88 2.82
C GLY A 123 -21.19 -17.83 1.87
N LEU A 124 -22.51 -17.84 1.67
CA LEU A 124 -23.21 -16.89 0.81
C LEU A 124 -23.11 -15.44 1.31
N MET A 125 -23.03 -15.21 2.62
CA MET A 125 -22.81 -13.86 3.16
C MET A 125 -21.46 -13.24 2.73
N SER A 126 -20.49 -14.06 2.30
CA SER A 126 -19.22 -13.58 1.75
C SER A 126 -19.35 -12.95 0.36
N LEU A 127 -20.51 -13.05 -0.29
CA LEU A 127 -20.79 -12.28 -1.51
C LEU A 127 -20.95 -10.78 -1.23
N ALA A 128 -21.42 -10.41 -0.03
CA ALA A 128 -21.57 -9.01 0.37
C ALA A 128 -20.25 -8.23 0.37
N PRO A 129 -19.18 -8.70 1.08
CA PRO A 129 -17.88 -8.05 1.04
C PRO A 129 -17.22 -8.15 -0.33
N PHE A 130 -17.52 -9.19 -1.13
CA PHE A 130 -17.05 -9.28 -2.52
C PHE A 130 -17.61 -8.12 -3.35
N ILE A 131 -18.94 -7.95 -3.39
CA ILE A 131 -19.60 -6.85 -4.11
C ILE A 131 -19.12 -5.49 -3.58
N GLY A 132 -19.06 -5.33 -2.26
CA GLY A 132 -18.58 -4.09 -1.63
C GLY A 132 -17.14 -3.76 -2.02
N SER A 133 -16.23 -4.72 -1.95
CA SER A 133 -14.81 -4.51 -2.32
C SER A 133 -14.63 -4.26 -3.81
N SER A 134 -15.39 -4.97 -4.68
CA SER A 134 -15.36 -4.76 -6.13
C SER A 134 -15.82 -3.35 -6.49
N LEU A 135 -16.97 -2.90 -5.96
CA LEU A 135 -17.46 -1.53 -6.18
C LEU A 135 -16.49 -0.49 -5.62
N GLY A 136 -15.95 -0.72 -4.42
CA GLY A 136 -14.97 0.17 -3.79
C GLY A 136 -13.74 0.35 -4.67
N THR A 137 -13.18 -0.75 -5.18
CA THR A 137 -11.99 -0.72 -6.04
C THR A 137 -12.26 -0.07 -7.39
N LEU A 138 -13.40 -0.38 -8.02
CA LEU A 138 -13.81 0.20 -9.29
C LEU A 138 -13.98 1.72 -9.21
N ILE A 139 -14.56 2.22 -8.12
CA ILE A 139 -14.77 3.66 -7.91
C ILE A 139 -13.45 4.33 -7.47
N SER A 140 -12.66 3.67 -6.63
CA SER A 140 -11.42 4.24 -6.07
C SER A 140 -10.37 4.56 -7.12
N GLY A 141 -10.25 3.79 -8.20
CA GLY A 141 -9.23 4.03 -9.23
C GLY A 141 -9.43 5.39 -9.94
N PRO A 142 -10.54 5.59 -10.67
CA PRO A 142 -10.83 6.86 -11.34
C PRO A 142 -10.92 8.03 -10.37
N LEU A 143 -11.49 7.82 -9.17
CA LEU A 143 -11.59 8.85 -8.15
C LEU A 143 -10.20 9.27 -7.65
N SER A 144 -9.29 8.31 -7.48
CA SER A 144 -7.90 8.57 -7.10
C SER A 144 -7.20 9.44 -8.14
N ASP A 145 -7.27 9.05 -9.41
CA ASP A 145 -6.57 9.75 -10.47
C ASP A 145 -7.13 11.16 -10.69
N TRP A 146 -8.45 11.31 -10.65
CA TRP A 146 -9.11 12.61 -10.74
C TRP A 146 -8.70 13.53 -9.58
N LEU A 147 -8.70 13.02 -8.35
CA LEU A 147 -8.35 13.81 -7.17
C LEU A 147 -6.88 14.22 -7.19
N ILE A 148 -5.98 13.31 -7.57
CA ILE A 148 -4.55 13.61 -7.74
C ILE A 148 -4.35 14.71 -8.80
N LEU A 149 -5.00 14.61 -9.96
CA LEU A 149 -4.89 15.63 -11.01
C LEU A 149 -5.44 16.99 -10.56
N PHE A 150 -6.54 16.99 -9.81
CA PHE A 150 -7.12 18.20 -9.25
C PHE A 150 -6.19 18.88 -8.24
N LEU A 151 -5.63 18.12 -7.29
CA LEU A 151 -4.68 18.64 -6.30
C LEU A 151 -3.35 19.06 -6.95
N ALA A 152 -2.85 18.31 -7.92
CA ALA A 152 -1.62 18.66 -8.64
C ALA A 152 -1.76 19.97 -9.42
N LYS A 153 -2.90 20.19 -10.09
CA LYS A 153 -3.21 21.48 -10.76
C LYS A 153 -3.22 22.65 -9.77
N ARG A 154 -3.79 22.44 -8.58
CA ARG A 154 -3.84 23.47 -7.52
C ARG A 154 -2.48 23.72 -6.88
N ASN A 155 -1.58 22.74 -6.89
CA ASN A 155 -0.23 22.81 -6.29
C ASN A 155 0.87 23.12 -7.32
N HIS A 156 0.57 23.98 -8.31
CA HIS A 156 1.51 24.41 -9.35
C HIS A 156 2.15 23.26 -10.17
N GLY A 157 1.44 22.15 -10.34
CA GLY A 157 1.91 21.00 -11.13
C GLY A 157 2.88 20.07 -10.39
N THR A 158 3.09 20.25 -9.09
CA THR A 158 3.94 19.35 -8.29
C THR A 158 3.13 18.21 -7.68
N TYR A 159 3.44 16.98 -8.09
CA TYR A 159 2.84 15.76 -7.52
C TYR A 159 3.51 15.42 -6.19
N GLU A 160 2.69 15.24 -5.16
CA GLU A 160 3.12 14.82 -3.83
C GLU A 160 2.37 13.53 -3.45
N PRO A 161 3.06 12.46 -2.99
CA PRO A 161 2.42 11.20 -2.59
C PRO A 161 1.32 11.39 -1.52
N GLU A 162 1.42 12.44 -0.70
CA GLU A 162 0.47 12.83 0.33
C GLU A 162 -0.91 13.19 -0.23
N MET A 163 -1.00 13.57 -1.52
CA MET A 163 -2.28 13.83 -2.19
C MET A 163 -3.18 12.60 -2.24
N ARG A 164 -2.61 11.39 -2.26
CA ARG A 164 -3.37 10.13 -2.24
C ARG A 164 -4.14 9.92 -0.94
N LEU A 165 -3.60 10.39 0.19
CA LEU A 165 -4.24 10.15 1.49
C LEU A 165 -5.60 10.84 1.63
N TRP A 166 -5.87 11.89 0.85
CA TRP A 166 -7.19 12.51 0.81
C TRP A 166 -8.29 11.54 0.38
N ILE A 167 -7.95 10.55 -0.44
CA ILE A 167 -8.89 9.52 -0.88
C ILE A 167 -9.28 8.64 0.31
N ILE A 168 -8.33 8.32 1.20
CA ILE A 168 -8.62 7.60 2.45
C ILE A 168 -9.65 8.37 3.28
N ALA A 169 -9.56 9.71 3.34
CA ALA A 169 -10.53 10.53 4.07
C ALA A 169 -11.95 10.45 3.48
N VAL A 170 -12.10 10.26 2.17
CA VAL A 170 -13.41 10.08 1.51
C VAL A 170 -14.04 8.73 1.86
N PHE A 171 -13.25 7.66 1.91
CA PHE A 171 -13.73 6.31 2.25
C PHE A 171 -13.77 6.03 3.76
N ALA A 172 -13.04 6.84 4.55
CA ALA A 172 -12.91 6.71 5.99
C ALA A 172 -14.25 6.57 6.74
N PRO A 173 -15.30 7.38 6.49
CA PRO A 173 -16.54 7.27 7.27
C PRO A 173 -17.31 5.97 7.00
N PHE A 174 -17.16 5.35 5.83
CA PHE A 174 -17.91 4.14 5.49
C PHE A 174 -17.51 2.93 6.34
N VAL A 175 -16.24 2.84 6.74
CA VAL A 175 -15.71 1.75 7.57
C VAL A 175 -16.35 1.70 8.97
N PRO A 176 -16.27 2.76 9.81
CA PRO A 176 -16.87 2.74 11.13
C PRO A 176 -18.40 2.69 11.07
N ILE A 177 -19.04 3.33 10.09
CA ILE A 177 -20.50 3.23 9.93
C ILE A 177 -20.89 1.77 9.64
N GLY A 178 -20.19 1.09 8.72
CA GLY A 178 -20.46 -0.32 8.42
C GLY A 178 -20.21 -1.24 9.61
N MET A 179 -19.13 -1.00 10.35
CA MET A 179 -18.78 -1.78 11.53
C MET A 179 -19.77 -1.60 12.69
N ILE A 180 -20.18 -0.36 12.98
CA ILE A 180 -21.17 -0.07 14.03
C ILE A 180 -22.54 -0.60 13.62
N LEU A 181 -22.94 -0.43 12.36
CA LEU A 181 -24.21 -0.94 11.85
C LEU A 181 -24.29 -2.47 11.99
N PHE A 182 -23.21 -3.17 11.64
CA PHE A 182 -23.13 -4.62 11.81
C PHE A 182 -23.17 -5.04 13.30
N GLY A 183 -22.37 -4.39 14.15
CA GLY A 183 -22.30 -4.73 15.58
C GLY A 183 -23.59 -4.47 16.36
N VAL A 184 -24.22 -3.31 16.14
CA VAL A 184 -25.50 -2.94 16.79
C VAL A 184 -26.64 -3.77 16.23
N GLY A 185 -26.66 -4.00 14.91
CA GLY A 185 -27.68 -4.82 14.28
C GLY A 185 -27.63 -6.27 14.77
N LEU A 186 -26.43 -6.82 14.98
CA LEU A 186 -26.26 -8.19 15.46
C LEU A 186 -26.69 -8.32 16.93
N ASN A 187 -26.39 -7.33 17.78
CA ASN A 187 -26.83 -7.34 19.17
C ASN A 187 -28.36 -7.17 19.32
N SER A 188 -28.98 -6.42 18.42
CA SER A 188 -30.42 -6.12 18.46
C SER A 188 -31.28 -7.16 17.71
N GLY A 189 -30.68 -8.19 17.12
CA GLY A 189 -31.40 -9.21 16.34
C GLY A 189 -32.08 -8.68 15.08
N TRP A 190 -31.51 -7.67 14.42
CA TRP A 190 -32.10 -7.04 13.22
C TRP A 190 -32.21 -7.99 12.03
N PRO A 191 -33.11 -7.77 11.07
CA PRO A 191 -33.22 -8.67 9.92
C PRO A 191 -31.87 -8.77 9.17
N TRP A 192 -31.54 -10.00 8.76
CA TRP A 192 -30.26 -10.36 8.13
C TRP A 192 -29.83 -9.45 6.95
N PRO A 193 -30.72 -8.87 6.11
CA PRO A 193 -30.28 -8.01 5.02
C PRO A 193 -29.56 -6.75 5.49
N ILE A 194 -29.92 -6.22 6.68
CA ILE A 194 -29.27 -5.03 7.23
C ILE A 194 -27.83 -5.35 7.64
N LEU A 195 -27.60 -6.55 8.18
CA LEU A 195 -26.26 -7.05 8.51
C LEU A 195 -25.40 -7.22 7.26
N VAL A 196 -25.99 -7.76 6.19
CA VAL A 196 -25.34 -7.90 4.87
C VAL A 196 -24.94 -6.54 4.30
N ILE A 197 -25.81 -5.53 4.39
CA ILE A 197 -25.51 -4.16 3.95
C ILE A 197 -24.38 -3.55 4.78
N GLY A 198 -24.42 -3.69 6.11
CA GLY A 198 -23.34 -3.22 6.99
C GLY A 198 -22.00 -3.89 6.70
N TYR A 199 -22.01 -5.20 6.42
CA TYR A 199 -20.82 -5.96 6.05
C TYR A 199 -20.25 -5.49 4.70
N GLY A 200 -21.09 -5.38 3.67
CA GLY A 200 -20.68 -4.88 2.36
C GLY A 200 -20.17 -3.43 2.40
N MET A 201 -20.81 -2.57 3.19
CA MET A 201 -20.40 -1.16 3.35
C MET A 201 -19.06 -1.03 4.08
N CYS A 202 -18.79 -1.87 5.08
CA CYS A 202 -17.47 -1.91 5.71
C CYS A 202 -16.39 -2.29 4.68
N SER A 203 -16.63 -3.35 3.89
CA SER A 203 -15.69 -3.80 2.85
C SER A 203 -15.50 -2.78 1.73
N PHE A 204 -16.55 -2.02 1.38
CA PHE A 204 -16.48 -0.93 0.42
C PHE A 204 -15.49 0.17 0.86
N GLY A 205 -15.40 0.46 2.17
CA GLY A 205 -14.44 1.42 2.69
C GLY A 205 -13.04 0.85 2.91
N THR A 206 -12.92 -0.40 3.36
CA THR A 206 -11.60 -0.98 3.72
C THR A 206 -10.75 -1.34 2.51
N ALA A 207 -11.36 -1.77 1.39
CA ALA A 207 -10.62 -2.15 0.19
C ALA A 207 -9.84 -0.98 -0.46
N PRO A 208 -10.47 0.17 -0.80
CA PRO A 208 -9.76 1.35 -1.29
C PRO A 208 -8.67 1.83 -0.33
N ALA A 209 -9.00 1.95 0.96
CA ALA A 209 -8.08 2.46 1.96
C ALA A 209 -6.81 1.60 2.08
N GLY A 210 -6.95 0.28 1.98
CA GLY A 210 -5.81 -0.65 1.97
C GLY A 210 -4.92 -0.49 0.73
N THR A 211 -5.51 -0.40 -0.46
CA THR A 211 -4.76 -0.19 -1.71
C THR A 211 -4.03 1.15 -1.70
N ILE A 212 -4.65 2.21 -1.19
CA ILE A 212 -4.04 3.55 -1.11
C ILE A 212 -2.86 3.56 -0.13
N ALA A 213 -3.00 2.91 1.03
CA ALA A 213 -1.91 2.80 2.00
C ALA A 213 -0.69 2.09 1.40
N GLN A 214 -0.90 1.00 0.65
CA GLN A 214 0.18 0.27 -0.02
C GLN A 214 0.83 1.09 -1.13
N THR A 215 0.03 1.70 -2.01
CA THR A 215 0.55 2.53 -3.11
C THR A 215 1.30 3.76 -2.59
N TYR A 216 0.86 4.36 -1.49
CA TYR A 216 1.61 5.43 -0.83
C TYR A 216 3.00 4.98 -0.38
N ILE A 217 3.13 3.79 0.21
CA ILE A 217 4.44 3.29 0.65
C ILE A 217 5.37 3.08 -0.55
N THR A 218 4.84 2.51 -1.63
CA THR A 218 5.59 2.32 -2.88
C THR A 218 6.03 3.64 -3.50
N ASP A 219 5.16 4.65 -3.53
CA ASP A 219 5.45 5.96 -4.12
C ASP A 219 6.38 6.81 -3.23
N ALA A 220 6.24 6.73 -1.90
CA ALA A 220 7.01 7.55 -0.97
C ALA A 220 8.40 6.98 -0.66
N TYR A 221 8.59 5.66 -0.79
CA TYR A 221 9.80 4.96 -0.37
C TYR A 221 10.36 4.06 -1.48
N THR A 222 10.50 4.60 -2.70
CA THR A 222 10.88 3.88 -3.92
C THR A 222 12.19 3.08 -3.83
N GLU A 223 13.16 3.52 -3.04
CA GLU A 223 14.45 2.81 -2.90
C GLU A 223 14.32 1.64 -1.90
N ILE A 224 13.53 1.80 -0.82
CA ILE A 224 13.32 0.79 0.25
C ILE A 224 11.98 0.03 0.15
N VAL A 225 11.32 0.00 -1.03
CA VAL A 225 9.94 -0.52 -1.17
C VAL A 225 9.82 -1.95 -0.63
N GLY A 226 10.76 -2.83 -0.97
CA GLY A 226 10.72 -4.24 -0.56
C GLY A 226 10.68 -4.39 0.97
N ASP A 227 11.63 -3.76 1.66
CA ASP A 227 11.70 -3.82 3.13
C ASP A 227 10.49 -3.12 3.78
N ALA A 228 10.06 -1.98 3.25
CA ALA A 228 8.94 -1.22 3.78
C ALA A 228 7.60 -1.98 3.61
N MET A 229 7.37 -2.60 2.45
CA MET A 229 6.17 -3.41 2.20
C MET A 229 6.15 -4.68 3.05
N PHE A 230 7.31 -5.32 3.26
CA PHE A 230 7.42 -6.44 4.18
C PHE A 230 7.01 -6.03 5.59
N ALA A 231 7.58 -4.94 6.12
CA ALA A 231 7.27 -4.44 7.46
C ALA A 231 5.77 -4.15 7.65
N VAL A 232 5.16 -3.53 6.65
CA VAL A 232 3.73 -3.18 6.66
C VAL A 232 2.85 -4.43 6.59
N THR A 233 3.20 -5.40 5.75
CA THR A 233 2.47 -6.67 5.63
C THR A 233 2.58 -7.50 6.89
N PHE A 234 3.77 -7.55 7.49
CA PHE A 234 4.02 -8.23 8.75
C PHE A 234 3.18 -7.64 9.88
N THR A 235 3.21 -6.31 10.04
CA THR A 235 2.42 -5.59 11.06
C THR A 235 0.93 -5.84 10.89
N ARG A 236 0.42 -5.72 9.66
CA ARG A 236 -0.98 -6.01 9.34
C ARG A 236 -1.39 -7.42 9.78
N ASN A 237 -0.60 -8.43 9.45
CA ASN A 237 -0.94 -9.82 9.75
C ASN A 237 -0.89 -10.12 11.25
N ILE A 238 0.06 -9.53 11.98
CA ILE A 238 0.10 -9.63 13.44
C ILE A 238 -1.14 -8.99 14.04
N CYS A 239 -1.44 -7.73 13.69
CA CYS A 239 -2.62 -7.05 14.22
C CYS A 239 -3.90 -7.85 13.93
N SER A 240 -4.08 -8.29 12.69
CA SER A 240 -5.24 -9.10 12.29
C SER A 240 -5.35 -10.38 13.12
N THR A 241 -4.27 -11.14 13.25
CA THR A 241 -4.25 -12.39 14.00
C THR A 241 -4.53 -12.17 15.48
N THR A 242 -3.86 -11.18 16.10
CA THR A 242 -4.05 -10.85 17.52
C THR A 242 -5.51 -10.49 17.81
N PHE A 243 -6.14 -9.66 16.98
CA PHE A 243 -7.54 -9.30 17.18
C PHE A 243 -8.50 -10.46 16.92
N THR A 244 -8.27 -11.30 15.90
CA THR A 244 -9.09 -12.49 15.66
C THR A 244 -9.11 -13.45 16.87
N PHE A 245 -7.96 -13.67 17.51
CA PHE A 245 -7.88 -14.51 18.72
C PHE A 245 -8.39 -13.81 19.99
N ALA A 246 -8.20 -12.49 20.11
CA ALA A 246 -8.67 -11.73 21.26
C ALA A 246 -10.18 -11.42 21.20
N LEU A 247 -10.83 -11.54 20.03
CA LEU A 247 -12.21 -11.16 19.83
C LEU A 247 -13.20 -11.99 20.68
N PRO A 248 -13.17 -13.34 20.69
CA PRO A 248 -14.09 -14.12 21.53
C PRO A 248 -14.04 -13.82 23.02
N PRO A 249 -12.87 -13.80 23.71
CA PRO A 249 -12.83 -13.47 25.13
C PRO A 249 -13.22 -12.02 25.40
N TRP A 250 -12.94 -11.10 24.47
CA TRP A 250 -13.34 -9.71 24.63
C TRP A 250 -14.85 -9.50 24.51
N ILE A 251 -15.50 -10.18 23.55
CA ILE A 251 -16.97 -10.17 23.44
C ILE A 251 -17.61 -10.78 24.69
N ALA A 252 -17.04 -11.85 25.25
CA ALA A 252 -17.53 -12.47 26.47
C ALA A 252 -17.46 -11.54 27.70
N ALA A 253 -16.45 -10.67 27.78
CA ALA A 253 -16.24 -9.77 28.92
C ALA A 253 -16.99 -8.43 28.79
N ALA A 254 -17.00 -7.81 27.60
CA ALA A 254 -17.51 -6.45 27.39
C ALA A 254 -18.88 -6.41 26.69
N GLY A 255 -19.31 -7.52 26.09
CA GLY A 255 -20.51 -7.61 25.27
C GLY A 255 -20.26 -7.21 23.81
N LEU A 256 -21.02 -7.82 22.90
CA LEU A 256 -20.84 -7.68 21.45
C LEU A 256 -20.93 -6.22 20.98
N GLN A 257 -21.97 -5.51 21.39
CA GLN A 257 -22.19 -4.12 20.97
C GLN A 257 -21.04 -3.19 21.39
N ASN A 258 -20.56 -3.30 22.62
CA ASN A 258 -19.48 -2.45 23.13
C ASN A 258 -18.16 -2.72 22.42
N VAL A 259 -17.85 -3.97 22.08
CA VAL A 259 -16.64 -4.32 21.32
C VAL A 259 -16.68 -3.69 19.92
N PHE A 260 -17.81 -3.78 19.23
CA PHE A 260 -17.94 -3.19 17.89
C PHE A 260 -17.92 -1.65 17.91
N ILE A 261 -18.54 -1.02 18.91
CA ILE A 261 -18.49 0.45 19.07
C ILE A 261 -17.06 0.91 19.39
N THR A 262 -16.39 0.27 20.36
CA THR A 262 -15.01 0.63 20.73
C THR A 262 -14.05 0.45 19.56
N MET A 263 -14.19 -0.63 18.78
CA MET A 263 -13.45 -0.82 17.55
C MET A 263 -13.74 0.24 16.49
N GLY A 264 -15.02 0.56 16.27
CA GLY A 264 -15.43 1.63 15.35
C GLY A 264 -14.79 2.97 15.73
N VAL A 265 -14.75 3.30 17.02
CA VAL A 265 -14.09 4.51 17.53
C VAL A 265 -12.58 4.46 17.34
N LEU A 266 -11.93 3.33 17.61
CA LEU A 266 -10.49 3.17 17.41
C LEU A 266 -10.09 3.31 15.94
N ILE A 267 -10.82 2.67 15.03
CA ILE A 267 -10.59 2.77 13.58
C ILE A 267 -10.84 4.19 13.10
N THR A 268 -11.89 4.84 13.62
CA THR A 268 -12.17 6.25 13.33
C THR A 268 -11.01 7.14 13.79
N ALA A 269 -10.47 6.93 14.99
CA ALA A 269 -9.32 7.68 15.48
C ALA A 269 -8.07 7.48 14.62
N ILE A 270 -7.80 6.23 14.18
CA ILE A 270 -6.72 5.93 13.24
C ILE A 270 -6.96 6.67 11.91
N LEU A 271 -8.18 6.63 11.37
CA LEU A 271 -8.51 7.28 10.11
C LEU A 271 -8.44 8.82 10.19
N PHE A 272 -8.89 9.44 11.27
CA PHE A 272 -8.71 10.89 11.48
C PHE A 272 -7.24 11.29 11.62
N GLY A 273 -6.42 10.40 12.20
CA GLY A 273 -4.97 10.53 12.19
C GLY A 273 -4.38 10.70 10.78
N SER A 274 -5.07 10.20 9.74
CA SER A 274 -4.57 10.28 8.36
C SER A 274 -4.70 11.71 7.84
N GLY A 275 -5.76 12.42 8.22
CA GLY A 275 -5.91 13.84 7.92
C GLY A 275 -4.79 14.68 8.56
N ILE A 276 -4.39 14.35 9.78
CA ILE A 276 -3.24 15.00 10.44
C ILE A 276 -1.95 14.64 9.68
N PHE A 277 -1.79 13.38 9.30
CA PHE A 277 -0.62 12.94 8.55
C PHE A 277 -0.50 13.61 7.17
N VAL A 278 -1.61 13.93 6.50
CA VAL A 278 -1.61 14.77 5.28
C VAL A 278 -1.06 16.16 5.56
N ALA A 279 -1.53 16.82 6.62
CA ALA A 279 -1.13 18.18 6.94
C ALA A 279 0.35 18.27 7.37
N PHE A 280 0.85 17.28 8.11
CA PHE A 280 2.21 17.28 8.67
C PHE A 280 3.20 16.38 7.91
N GLY A 281 2.77 15.62 6.92
CA GLY A 281 3.57 14.62 6.21
C GLY A 281 4.86 15.18 5.62
N LYS A 282 4.79 16.39 5.04
CA LYS A 282 5.97 17.11 4.51
C LYS A 282 7.03 17.35 5.58
N ARG A 283 6.61 17.75 6.79
CA ARG A 283 7.51 18.02 7.93
C ARG A 283 8.17 16.75 8.44
N PHE A 284 7.42 15.65 8.49
CA PHE A 284 7.96 14.34 8.85
C PHE A 284 8.98 13.87 7.81
N ARG A 285 8.68 13.93 6.52
CA ARG A 285 9.61 13.48 5.47
C ARG A 285 10.91 14.29 5.47
N TYR A 286 10.83 15.61 5.69
CA TYR A 286 12.01 16.45 5.83
C TYR A 286 12.87 16.07 7.05
N ARG A 287 12.23 15.81 8.20
CA ARG A 287 12.92 15.45 9.45
C ARG A 287 13.63 14.10 9.35
N TYR A 288 13.01 13.10 8.71
CA TYR A 288 13.52 11.72 8.64
C TYR A 288 14.38 11.42 7.41
N ARG A 289 14.64 12.41 6.54
CA ARG A 289 15.53 12.30 5.36
C ARG A 289 16.89 11.68 5.67
N LYS A 290 17.52 12.07 6.78
CA LYS A 290 18.87 11.58 7.16
C LYS A 290 18.84 10.08 7.47
N THR A 291 17.80 9.62 8.16
CA THR A 291 17.60 8.22 8.51
C THR A 291 17.25 7.39 7.28
N TYR A 292 16.35 7.90 6.44
CA TYR A 292 16.02 7.29 5.14
C TYR A 292 17.28 7.07 4.28
N ARG A 293 18.10 8.13 4.09
CA ARG A 293 19.36 8.02 3.32
C ARG A 293 20.35 6.98 3.88
N LYS A 294 20.37 6.76 5.20
CA LYS A 294 21.20 5.71 5.80
C LYS A 294 20.71 4.32 5.43
N PHE A 295 19.40 4.10 5.32
CA PHE A 295 18.84 2.82 4.91
C PHE A 295 19.01 2.57 3.41
N VAL A 296 18.83 3.60 2.58
CA VAL A 296 19.08 3.54 1.15
C VAL A 296 20.53 3.15 0.86
N ALA A 297 21.50 3.82 1.50
CA ALA A 297 22.93 3.49 1.36
C ALA A 297 23.31 2.09 1.86
N ARG A 298 22.42 1.40 2.58
CA ARG A 298 22.62 0.03 3.08
C ARG A 298 21.93 -1.03 2.23
N GLN A 299 21.03 -0.64 1.33
CA GLN A 299 20.48 -1.58 0.36
C GLN A 299 21.52 -1.92 -0.70
N PHE A 300 21.51 -3.18 -1.12
CA PHE A 300 22.30 -3.60 -2.26
C PHE A 300 21.72 -2.95 -3.51
N ASP A 301 22.55 -2.21 -4.24
CA ASP A 301 22.23 -1.80 -5.59
C ASP A 301 21.99 -3.06 -6.42
N ALA A 302 20.72 -3.41 -6.65
CA ALA A 302 20.34 -4.37 -7.68
C ALA A 302 20.74 -3.89 -9.09
N GLN A 303 21.22 -2.64 -9.20
CA GLN A 303 21.81 -2.04 -10.39
C GLN A 303 23.31 -2.34 -10.56
N ALA A 304 23.94 -3.04 -9.61
CA ALA A 304 25.35 -3.43 -9.67
C ALA A 304 25.58 -4.86 -10.22
N ILE A 305 24.56 -5.50 -10.80
CA ILE A 305 24.63 -6.84 -11.41
C ILE A 305 24.09 -6.78 -12.83
#